data_AF-A0A7V0XVY5-F1
#
_entry.id   AF-A0A7V0XVY5-F1
#
_cell.length_a   1.000
_cell.length_b   1.000
_cell.length_c   1.000
_cell.angle_alpha   90.00
_cell.angle_beta   90.00
_cell.angle_gamma   90.00
#
_symmetry.space_group_name_H-M   'P 1'
#
loop_
_entity.id
_entity.type
_entity.pdbx_description
1 polymer ?
#
loop_
_entity_poly.entity_id
_entity_poly.type
_entity_poly.pdbx_seq_one_letter_code
_entity_poly.pdbx_strand_id
1 'polypeptide(L)'
;MPLFFPEEYRQTSYRTLYESLSPTIRLMVQREFVGVSYLRRFHLLKKQQQDGGFRREQKKAGAFIHRKLTINRLLWRRQELVRSHLKIIFRHYLFGFLVQLAGRKRELSPPPHDPACHKDTPINLTVLRWMNRHRNTWEPALAPFLEQVINEKIRHHFIYCLLAGTLAARIYNRDEMASECSAVKAGQVPGRTPIGLEMEFSNLGHLAISRNLSTEELSEDPFHNMEYYSAFQLEDVTWRLGGYLDSHEHGRRLFSLSRYGGFFEYSLVRVDYPRHYSLPLTTDPGIAGQMIDETVDFIPEIKPHSLHVNLEFHGCGQIEPDLDDFLCLLLLGGDLVCDNYGQLREKRFADQELHRFIKRRRHLSLRSESKKEVMEYAFLRLWRTGQRNYNYLPVILALKGFQTAYRLAENCLKYQPQLLAWANKPYPLPDSSLRRFMVNLENGLRSEGVYGERFLTDYGSHLVRILESRRLMINRHCGNTIPM
;
A
#
# COMPACT_ATOMS: atom_id res chain seq x y z
N MET A 1 35.81 -3.33 6.24
CA MET A 1 35.35 -3.30 4.83
C MET A 1 34.96 -1.88 4.48
N PRO A 2 35.47 -1.28 3.39
CA PRO A 2 35.19 0.12 3.07
C PRO A 2 33.73 0.27 2.59
N LEU A 3 32.95 1.09 3.29
CA LEU A 3 31.61 1.50 2.88
C LEU A 3 31.70 2.67 1.90
N PHE A 4 30.65 2.87 1.10
CA PHE A 4 30.59 3.98 0.14
C PHE A 4 30.34 5.30 0.87
N PHE A 5 31.04 6.34 0.44
CA PHE A 5 30.76 7.73 0.75
C PHE A 5 31.13 8.58 -0.49
N PRO A 6 30.26 9.50 -0.94
CA PRO A 6 30.51 10.28 -2.16
C PRO A 6 31.76 11.16 -2.05
N GLU A 7 32.48 11.34 -3.15
CA GLU A 7 33.76 12.03 -3.14
C GLU A 7 33.59 13.54 -2.98
N GLU A 8 32.55 14.09 -3.59
CA GLU A 8 32.19 15.51 -3.57
C GLU A 8 31.82 16.03 -2.17
N TYR A 9 31.50 15.13 -1.22
CA TYR A 9 31.15 15.50 0.15
C TYR A 9 32.27 15.25 1.16
N ARG A 10 33.46 14.79 0.72
CA ARG A 10 34.56 14.45 1.64
C ARG A 10 35.09 15.63 2.46
N GLN A 11 34.99 16.85 1.93
CA GLN A 11 35.45 18.08 2.58
C GLN A 11 34.28 18.89 3.16
N THR A 12 33.17 18.24 3.51
CA THR A 12 31.97 18.89 4.04
C THR A 12 31.64 18.34 5.43
N SER A 13 30.77 19.04 6.17
CA SER A 13 30.27 18.61 7.48
C SER A 13 29.61 17.23 7.42
N TYR A 14 29.07 16.81 6.27
CA TYR A 14 28.48 15.49 6.08
C TYR A 14 29.50 14.35 6.22
N ARG A 15 30.78 14.59 5.88
CA ARG A 15 31.83 13.59 6.09
C ARG A 15 32.08 13.38 7.58
N THR A 16 32.26 14.48 8.31
CA THR A 16 32.42 14.46 9.78
C THR A 16 31.22 13.80 10.44
N LEU A 17 30.00 14.13 10.01
CA LEU A 17 28.79 13.49 10.49
C LEU A 17 28.83 11.97 10.23
N TYR A 18 29.11 11.54 9.00
CA TYR A 18 29.19 10.12 8.66
C TYR A 18 30.25 9.37 9.47
N GLU A 19 31.40 9.98 9.74
CA GLU A 19 32.49 9.38 10.53
C GLU A 19 32.14 9.30 12.02
N SER A 20 31.35 10.23 12.54
CA SER A 20 30.84 10.21 13.92
C SER A 20 29.86 9.06 14.17
N LEU A 21 29.24 8.51 13.12
CA LEU A 21 28.31 7.39 13.24
C LEU A 21 29.03 6.09 13.61
N SER A 22 28.39 5.31 14.48
CA SER A 22 28.88 3.96 14.80
C SER A 22 28.99 3.10 13.53
N PRO A 23 29.90 2.11 13.49
CA PRO A 23 30.04 1.21 12.34
C PRO A 23 28.72 0.52 11.94
N THR A 24 27.82 0.28 12.90
CA THR A 24 26.52 -0.31 12.61
C THR A 24 25.63 0.68 11.84
N ILE A 25 25.51 1.92 12.30
CA ILE A 25 24.65 2.90 11.61
C ILE A 25 25.19 3.19 10.22
N ARG A 26 26.51 3.28 10.03
CA ARG A 26 27.10 3.41 8.69
C ARG A 26 26.73 2.25 7.77
N LEU A 27 26.72 1.02 8.28
CA LEU A 27 26.27 -0.15 7.53
C LEU A 27 24.76 -0.09 7.22
N MET A 28 23.94 0.41 8.13
CA MET A 28 22.51 0.63 7.90
C MET A 28 22.26 1.67 6.81
N VAL A 29 23.03 2.77 6.80
CA VAL A 29 22.96 3.80 5.74
C VAL A 29 23.31 3.19 4.40
N GLN A 30 24.39 2.41 4.34
CA GLN A 30 24.75 1.69 3.13
C GLN A 30 23.63 0.74 2.66
N ARG A 31 23.01 0.01 3.58
CA ARG A 31 21.93 -0.95 3.27
C ARG A 31 20.67 -0.25 2.82
N GLU A 32 20.29 0.87 3.44
CA GLU A 32 19.10 1.62 3.03
C GLU A 32 19.31 2.27 1.67
N PHE A 33 20.46 2.93 1.49
CA PHE A 33 20.79 3.63 0.25
C PHE A 33 20.96 2.69 -0.95
N VAL A 34 21.65 1.55 -0.77
CA VAL A 34 21.87 0.57 -1.85
C VAL A 34 20.71 -0.41 -1.98
N GLY A 35 19.99 -0.69 -0.89
CA GLY A 35 18.99 -1.77 -0.78
C GLY A 35 17.92 -1.74 -1.87
N VAL A 36 17.58 -0.53 -2.28
CA VAL A 36 16.75 -0.15 -3.43
C VAL A 36 17.05 -0.94 -4.72
N SER A 37 18.31 -1.00 -5.13
CA SER A 37 18.71 -1.69 -6.37
C SER A 37 19.15 -3.12 -6.12
N TYR A 38 19.45 -3.46 -4.88
CA TYR A 38 20.04 -4.75 -4.55
C TYR A 38 19.00 -5.86 -4.38
N LEU A 39 17.85 -5.57 -3.75
CA LEU A 39 16.76 -6.55 -3.60
C LEU A 39 16.05 -6.84 -4.93
N ARG A 40 15.77 -5.81 -5.73
CA ARG A 40 15.16 -5.95 -7.07
C ARG A 40 16.09 -6.63 -8.10
N ARG A 41 17.43 -6.59 -7.91
CA ARG A 41 18.42 -7.28 -8.76
C ARG A 41 18.86 -8.64 -8.23
N PHE A 42 18.40 -9.06 -7.06
CA PHE A 42 18.87 -10.31 -6.44
C PHE A 42 18.47 -11.57 -7.22
N HIS A 43 17.37 -11.53 -7.98
CA HIS A 43 17.03 -12.62 -8.89
C HIS A 43 17.94 -12.70 -10.13
N LEU A 44 18.43 -11.57 -10.64
CA LEU A 44 19.45 -11.56 -11.71
C LEU A 44 20.83 -12.04 -11.20
N LEU A 45 21.10 -11.89 -9.89
CA LEU A 45 22.37 -12.25 -9.25
C LEU A 45 22.36 -13.63 -8.58
N LYS A 46 21.26 -14.39 -8.62
CA LYS A 46 21.19 -15.77 -8.09
C LYS A 46 22.25 -16.68 -8.74
N LYS A 47 22.68 -16.38 -9.97
CA LYS A 47 23.83 -17.03 -10.66
C LYS A 47 25.22 -16.61 -10.13
N GLN A 48 25.36 -15.49 -9.43
CA GLN A 48 26.63 -14.97 -8.91
C GLN A 48 26.78 -15.12 -7.38
N GLN A 49 25.74 -15.55 -6.67
CA GLN A 49 25.78 -15.76 -5.21
C GLN A 49 26.63 -16.94 -4.74
N GLN A 50 27.17 -17.76 -5.64
CA GLN A 50 28.05 -18.86 -5.25
C GLN A 50 29.41 -18.39 -4.70
N ASP A 51 29.82 -17.11 -4.87
CA ASP A 51 31.21 -16.68 -4.60
C ASP A 51 31.42 -15.52 -3.60
N GLY A 52 30.47 -15.17 -2.73
CA GLY A 52 30.71 -14.16 -1.67
C GLY A 52 31.09 -12.75 -2.18
N GLY A 53 30.94 -12.47 -3.48
CA GLY A 53 31.42 -11.26 -4.16
C GLY A 53 30.73 -9.96 -3.73
N PHE A 54 29.47 -10.01 -3.29
CA PHE A 54 28.72 -8.76 -3.06
C PHE A 54 29.23 -7.90 -1.89
N ARG A 55 29.65 -8.53 -0.78
CA ARG A 55 30.27 -7.75 0.32
C ARG A 55 31.46 -6.95 -0.22
N ARG A 56 32.20 -7.51 -1.19
CA ARG A 56 33.35 -6.89 -1.83
C ARG A 56 32.97 -5.78 -2.84
N GLU A 57 31.71 -5.70 -3.29
CA GLU A 57 31.25 -4.73 -4.29
C GLU A 57 30.39 -3.57 -3.77
N GLN A 58 30.12 -3.50 -2.46
CA GLN A 58 29.25 -2.46 -1.89
C GLN A 58 29.68 -1.03 -2.26
N LYS A 59 30.98 -0.76 -2.31
CA LYS A 59 31.52 0.55 -2.73
C LYS A 59 31.16 0.88 -4.18
N LYS A 60 31.30 -0.08 -5.10
CA LYS A 60 30.96 0.08 -6.53
C LYS A 60 29.45 0.27 -6.72
N ALA A 61 28.65 -0.53 -6.01
CA ALA A 61 27.20 -0.40 -6.02
C ALA A 61 26.76 0.98 -5.50
N GLY A 62 27.31 1.43 -4.37
CA GLY A 62 27.04 2.77 -3.84
C GLY A 62 27.36 3.88 -4.83
N ALA A 63 28.52 3.82 -5.50
CA ALA A 63 28.89 4.81 -6.51
C ALA A 63 27.96 4.83 -7.73
N PHE A 64 27.53 3.66 -8.20
CA PHE A 64 26.54 3.56 -9.28
C PHE A 64 25.20 4.18 -8.87
N ILE A 65 24.70 3.84 -7.68
CA ILE A 65 23.42 4.33 -7.16
C ILE A 65 23.45 5.82 -6.89
N HIS A 66 24.55 6.35 -6.36
CA HIS A 66 24.74 7.78 -6.15
C HIS A 66 24.58 8.62 -7.42
N ARG A 67 25.12 8.13 -8.54
CA ARG A 67 24.91 8.79 -9.84
C ARG A 67 23.47 8.72 -10.32
N LYS A 68 22.78 7.60 -10.07
CA LYS A 68 21.37 7.40 -10.46
C LYS A 68 20.42 8.27 -9.62
N LEU A 69 20.64 8.32 -8.31
CA LEU A 69 19.76 8.99 -7.34
C LEU A 69 20.19 10.43 -7.08
N THR A 70 20.25 11.20 -8.17
CA THR A 70 20.55 12.64 -8.15
C THR A 70 19.43 13.39 -8.86
N ILE A 71 18.75 14.26 -8.13
CA ILE A 71 17.63 15.06 -8.67
C ILE A 71 18.16 16.04 -9.72
N ASN A 72 17.47 16.16 -10.86
CA ASN A 72 17.87 17.05 -11.95
C ASN A 72 17.96 18.51 -11.49
N ARG A 73 18.98 19.26 -11.96
CA ARG A 73 19.20 20.66 -11.57
C ARG A 73 18.09 21.61 -11.97
N LEU A 74 17.43 21.38 -13.12
CA LEU A 74 16.29 22.19 -13.56
C LEU A 74 15.08 21.95 -12.67
N LEU A 75 14.81 20.69 -12.33
CA LEU A 75 13.76 20.32 -11.40
C LEU A 75 14.00 20.94 -10.02
N TRP A 76 15.26 20.93 -9.56
CA TRP A 76 15.66 21.53 -8.29
C TRP A 76 15.35 23.03 -8.15
N ARG A 77 15.16 23.75 -9.27
CA ARG A 77 14.79 25.17 -9.24
C ARG A 77 13.33 25.39 -8.81
N ARG A 78 12.47 24.36 -8.93
CA ARG A 78 11.06 24.42 -8.55
C ARG A 78 10.91 24.13 -7.05
N GLN A 79 11.12 25.13 -6.20
CA GLN A 79 11.28 24.94 -4.76
C GLN A 79 10.09 24.27 -4.07
N GLU A 80 8.86 24.67 -4.37
CA GLU A 80 7.68 24.05 -3.75
C GLU A 80 7.50 22.57 -4.13
N LEU A 81 7.79 22.25 -5.39
CA LEU A 81 7.77 20.88 -5.88
C LEU A 81 8.86 20.03 -5.19
N VAL A 82 10.08 20.57 -5.10
CA VAL A 82 11.22 19.93 -4.43
C VAL A 82 10.91 19.69 -2.96
N ARG A 83 10.45 20.73 -2.24
CA ARG A 83 10.10 20.64 -0.81
C ARG A 83 9.07 19.53 -0.58
N SER A 84 8.02 19.50 -1.38
CA SER A 84 6.94 18.51 -1.23
C SER A 84 7.42 17.07 -1.47
N HIS A 85 8.24 16.83 -2.50
CA HIS A 85 8.79 15.49 -2.76
C HIS A 85 9.87 15.09 -1.76
N LEU A 86 10.69 16.03 -1.30
CA LEU A 86 11.69 15.75 -0.27
C LEU A 86 11.03 15.29 1.05
N LYS A 87 9.85 15.82 1.41
CA LYS A 87 9.09 15.32 2.57
C LYS A 87 8.81 13.82 2.45
N ILE A 88 8.30 13.37 1.30
CA ILE A 88 8.06 11.94 1.04
C ILE A 88 9.37 11.15 1.10
N ILE A 89 10.42 11.64 0.44
CA ILE A 89 11.72 10.96 0.37
C ILE A 89 12.32 10.77 1.77
N PHE A 90 12.41 11.83 2.56
CA PHE A 90 12.93 11.76 3.92
C PHE A 90 12.07 10.89 4.83
N ARG A 91 10.74 10.97 4.72
CA ARG A 91 9.81 10.14 5.49
C ARG A 91 10.04 8.65 5.23
N HIS A 92 10.21 8.25 3.97
CA HIS A 92 10.48 6.86 3.61
C HIS A 92 11.87 6.39 4.03
N TYR A 93 12.91 7.23 3.92
CA TYR A 93 14.21 6.88 4.48
C TYR A 93 14.15 6.69 5.99
N LEU A 94 13.51 7.63 6.71
CA LEU A 94 13.32 7.55 8.16
C LEU A 94 12.59 6.25 8.54
N PHE A 95 11.49 5.94 7.85
CA PHE A 95 10.78 4.68 8.00
C PHE A 95 11.70 3.47 7.83
N GLY A 96 12.51 3.44 6.77
CA GLY A 96 13.43 2.34 6.53
C GLY A 96 14.49 2.15 7.62
N PHE A 97 15.03 3.23 8.16
CA PHE A 97 15.97 3.15 9.29
C PHE A 97 15.30 2.69 10.58
N LEU A 98 14.11 3.19 10.89
CA LEU A 98 13.36 2.76 12.07
C LEU A 98 13.00 1.27 11.97
N VAL A 99 12.63 0.76 10.80
CA VAL A 99 12.45 -0.68 10.55
C VAL A 99 13.73 -1.48 10.80
N GLN A 100 14.87 -0.98 10.30
CA GLN A 100 16.16 -1.65 10.55
C GLN A 100 16.55 -1.66 12.04
N LEU A 101 16.25 -0.59 12.79
CA LEU A 101 16.51 -0.50 14.22
C LEU A 101 15.58 -1.43 15.00
N ALA A 102 14.26 -1.36 14.73
CA ALA A 102 13.23 -2.17 15.37
C ALA A 102 13.44 -3.67 15.11
N GLY A 103 13.91 -4.05 13.91
CA GLY A 103 14.23 -5.43 13.54
C GLY A 103 15.56 -5.95 14.10
N ARG A 104 16.36 -5.11 14.77
CA ARG A 104 17.68 -5.49 15.28
C ARG A 104 17.53 -6.37 16.54
N LYS A 105 18.37 -7.41 16.63
CA LYS A 105 18.60 -8.21 17.87
C LYS A 105 17.38 -8.87 18.53
N ARG A 106 16.25 -9.06 17.82
CA ARG A 106 15.00 -9.56 18.44
C ARG A 106 14.59 -8.75 19.70
N GLU A 107 14.98 -7.47 19.75
CA GLU A 107 14.68 -6.59 20.88
C GLU A 107 13.19 -6.37 21.06
N LEU A 108 12.49 -6.41 19.93
CA LEU A 108 11.05 -6.50 19.82
C LEU A 108 10.66 -7.95 19.53
N SER A 109 9.53 -8.36 20.08
CA SER A 109 8.88 -9.62 19.74
C SER A 109 7.69 -9.28 18.85
N PRO A 110 7.85 -9.10 17.52
CA PRO A 110 6.71 -8.95 16.63
C PRO A 110 5.83 -10.20 16.58
N PRO A 111 4.58 -10.09 16.13
CA PRO A 111 3.80 -11.25 15.70
C PRO A 111 4.59 -12.21 14.83
N PRO A 112 4.34 -13.53 14.93
CA PRO A 112 4.90 -14.47 13.98
C PRO A 112 4.41 -14.14 12.56
N HIS A 113 5.28 -14.32 11.57
CA HIS A 113 4.90 -14.24 10.16
C HIS A 113 4.71 -15.66 9.62
N ASP A 114 3.81 -15.80 8.66
CA ASP A 114 3.67 -17.04 7.90
C ASP A 114 4.86 -17.19 6.92
N PRO A 115 5.51 -18.38 6.81
CA PRO A 115 6.62 -18.61 5.89
C PRO A 115 6.30 -18.33 4.41
N ALA A 116 5.03 -18.45 4.00
CA ALA A 116 4.56 -18.13 2.66
C ALA A 116 4.43 -16.62 2.41
N CYS A 117 4.51 -15.79 3.45
CA CYS A 117 4.29 -14.35 3.39
C CYS A 117 5.58 -13.53 3.58
N HIS A 118 5.46 -12.21 3.45
CA HIS A 118 6.55 -11.27 3.64
C HIS A 118 6.95 -11.19 5.13
N LYS A 119 8.20 -11.58 5.43
CA LYS A 119 8.69 -11.72 6.81
C LYS A 119 8.71 -10.42 7.62
N ASP A 120 8.92 -9.29 6.94
CA ASP A 120 9.07 -7.99 7.60
C ASP A 120 7.72 -7.25 7.76
N THR A 121 6.59 -7.88 7.39
CA THR A 121 5.27 -7.26 7.53
C THR A 121 4.98 -6.78 8.95
N PRO A 122 5.17 -7.59 10.00
CA PRO A 122 4.81 -7.16 11.35
C PRO A 122 5.68 -6.00 11.86
N ILE A 123 6.96 -5.96 11.46
CA ILE A 123 7.86 -4.88 11.87
C ILE A 123 7.61 -3.60 11.07
N ASN A 124 7.30 -3.71 9.77
CA ASN A 124 6.84 -2.58 8.96
C ASN A 124 5.59 -1.96 9.56
N LEU A 125 4.60 -2.78 9.94
CA LEU A 125 3.38 -2.32 10.59
C LEU A 125 3.69 -1.60 11.91
N THR A 126 4.53 -2.19 12.76
CA THR A 126 4.93 -1.60 14.05
C THR A 126 5.52 -0.21 13.87
N VAL A 127 6.39 -0.03 12.88
CA VAL A 127 7.02 1.27 12.63
C VAL A 127 6.07 2.27 11.98
N LEU A 128 5.22 1.85 11.04
CA LEU A 128 4.18 2.73 10.48
C LEU A 128 3.27 3.28 11.58
N ARG A 129 2.80 2.37 12.45
CA ARG A 129 2.05 2.65 13.67
C ARG A 129 2.73 3.70 14.55
N TRP A 130 4.00 3.48 14.88
CA TRP A 130 4.77 4.43 15.68
C TRP A 130 4.90 5.78 15.00
N MET A 131 5.25 5.82 13.71
CA MET A 131 5.41 7.05 12.96
C MET A 131 4.10 7.85 12.87
N ASN A 132 2.97 7.20 12.61
CA ASN A 132 1.70 7.92 12.54
C ASN A 132 1.31 8.53 13.90
N ARG A 133 1.51 7.81 15.00
CA ARG A 133 1.20 8.28 16.36
C ARG A 133 2.15 9.36 16.88
N HIS A 134 3.40 9.35 16.44
CA HIS A 134 4.45 10.27 16.90
C HIS A 134 4.82 11.31 15.84
N ARG A 135 3.90 11.61 14.90
CA ARG A 135 4.10 12.60 13.83
C ARG A 135 4.56 13.95 14.35
N ASN A 136 3.95 14.43 15.43
CA ASN A 136 4.30 15.69 16.10
C ASN A 136 5.71 15.69 16.70
N THR A 137 6.34 14.53 16.85
CA THR A 137 7.72 14.39 17.36
C THR A 137 8.72 14.37 16.22
N TRP A 138 8.52 13.52 15.20
CA TRP A 138 9.53 13.31 14.17
C TRP A 138 9.44 14.31 13.00
N GLU A 139 8.26 14.86 12.66
CA GLU A 139 8.17 15.84 11.57
C GLU A 139 8.92 17.14 11.89
N PRO A 140 8.74 17.77 13.07
CA PRO A 140 9.54 18.94 13.44
C PRO A 140 11.03 18.62 13.57
N ALA A 141 11.37 17.41 13.99
CA ALA A 141 12.76 16.96 14.10
C ALA A 141 13.44 16.72 12.75
N LEU A 142 12.66 16.42 11.70
CA LEU A 142 13.10 16.19 10.34
C LEU A 142 13.18 17.50 9.52
N ALA A 143 12.29 18.46 9.78
CA ALA A 143 12.20 19.70 9.03
C ALA A 143 13.53 20.47 8.88
N PRO A 144 14.39 20.60 9.92
CA PRO A 144 15.70 21.25 9.78
C PRO A 144 16.61 20.58 8.76
N PHE A 145 16.58 19.24 8.65
CA PHE A 145 17.39 18.52 7.66
C PHE A 145 16.88 18.74 6.23
N LEU A 146 15.56 18.85 6.06
CA LEU A 146 14.95 19.18 4.78
C LEU A 146 15.34 20.59 4.34
N GLU A 147 15.20 21.59 5.21
CA GLU A 147 15.56 22.96 4.88
C GLU A 147 17.08 23.12 4.68
N GLN A 148 17.90 22.38 5.45
CA GLN A 148 19.35 22.33 5.25
C GLN A 148 19.72 21.91 3.83
N VAL A 149 19.18 20.78 3.33
CA VAL A 149 19.54 20.29 1.99
C VAL A 149 19.03 21.19 0.87
N ILE A 150 17.89 21.86 1.07
CA ILE A 150 17.38 22.87 0.14
C ILE A 150 18.33 24.08 0.09
N ASN A 151 18.67 24.65 1.24
CA ASN A 151 19.53 25.84 1.35
C ASN A 151 20.95 25.57 0.81
N GLU A 152 21.51 24.41 1.13
CA GLU A 152 22.81 23.96 0.63
C GLU A 152 22.77 23.42 -0.82
N LYS A 153 21.58 23.36 -1.44
CA LYS A 153 21.35 22.88 -2.81
C LYS A 153 21.86 21.44 -3.05
N ILE A 154 21.73 20.60 -2.04
CA ILE A 154 22.14 19.20 -2.06
C ILE A 154 21.08 18.39 -2.80
N ARG A 155 21.42 17.84 -3.98
CA ARG A 155 20.50 17.09 -4.85
C ARG A 155 20.60 15.57 -4.72
N HIS A 156 21.50 15.09 -3.88
CA HIS A 156 21.93 13.69 -3.85
C HIS A 156 21.26 12.92 -2.72
N HIS A 157 20.57 11.83 -3.07
CA HIS A 157 19.80 11.02 -2.11
C HIS A 157 20.65 10.40 -1.00
N PHE A 158 21.95 10.19 -1.24
CA PHE A 158 22.85 9.65 -0.21
C PHE A 158 22.85 10.53 1.05
N ILE A 159 22.86 11.86 0.86
CA ILE A 159 22.87 12.81 1.99
C ILE A 159 21.52 12.81 2.71
N TYR A 160 20.40 12.71 1.99
CA TYR A 160 19.08 12.60 2.62
C TYR A 160 18.99 11.34 3.47
N CYS A 161 19.49 10.22 2.94
CA CYS A 161 19.58 8.94 3.64
C CYS A 161 20.48 9.03 4.88
N LEU A 162 21.64 9.68 4.78
CA LEU A 162 22.53 9.92 5.92
C LEU A 162 21.86 10.72 7.04
N LEU A 163 21.19 11.83 6.69
CA LEU A 163 20.50 12.69 7.64
C LEU A 163 19.31 11.98 8.29
N ALA A 164 18.50 11.25 7.50
CA ALA A 164 17.40 10.44 8.01
C ALA A 164 17.90 9.33 8.96
N GLY A 165 19.03 8.67 8.64
CA GLY A 165 19.62 7.65 9.51
C GLY A 165 20.16 8.22 10.83
N THR A 166 20.72 9.43 10.79
CA THR A 166 21.13 10.17 11.99
C THR A 166 19.93 10.52 12.85
N LEU A 167 18.85 11.02 12.23
CA LEU A 167 17.60 11.30 12.94
C LEU A 167 17.03 10.04 13.59
N ALA A 168 16.94 8.94 12.84
CA ALA A 168 16.40 7.68 13.33
C ALA A 168 17.15 7.19 14.56
N ALA A 169 18.48 7.26 14.56
CA ALA A 169 19.31 6.87 15.71
C ALA A 169 19.04 7.74 16.96
N ARG A 170 18.62 8.99 16.79
CA ARG A 170 18.28 9.91 17.89
C ARG A 170 16.87 9.68 18.43
N ILE A 171 15.89 9.48 17.54
CA ILE A 171 14.47 9.43 17.92
C ILE A 171 13.97 8.02 18.23
N TYR A 172 14.73 6.98 17.88
CA TYR A 172 14.32 5.61 18.13
C TYR A 172 14.21 5.35 19.63
N ASN A 173 12.99 5.08 20.07
CA ASN A 173 12.68 4.67 21.43
C ASN A 173 12.21 3.21 21.41
N ARG A 174 12.96 2.33 22.10
CA ARG A 174 12.67 0.90 22.15
C ARG A 174 11.33 0.61 22.83
N ASP A 175 11.03 1.30 23.92
CA ASP A 175 9.85 1.00 24.75
C ASP A 175 8.57 1.45 24.05
N GLU A 176 8.60 2.60 23.37
CA GLU A 176 7.49 3.03 22.50
C GLU A 176 7.29 2.03 21.35
N MET A 177 8.35 1.60 20.68
CA MET A 177 8.25 0.59 19.62
C MET A 177 7.74 -0.76 20.14
N ALA A 178 8.09 -1.15 21.36
CA ALA A 178 7.60 -2.36 22.01
C ALA A 178 6.12 -2.25 22.40
N SER A 179 5.66 -1.07 22.80
CA SER A 179 4.24 -0.77 23.02
C SER A 179 3.45 -0.92 21.72
N GLU A 180 3.93 -0.31 20.63
CA GLU A 180 3.29 -0.44 19.31
C GLU A 180 3.27 -1.89 18.82
N CYS A 181 4.37 -2.61 19.02
CA CYS A 181 4.47 -4.02 18.69
C CYS A 181 3.45 -4.88 19.47
N SER A 182 3.24 -4.57 20.74
CA SER A 182 2.21 -5.20 21.58
C SER A 182 0.80 -4.86 21.09
N ALA A 183 0.57 -3.62 20.65
CA ALA A 183 -0.71 -3.22 20.06
C ALA A 183 -0.99 -3.95 18.74
N VAL A 184 0.02 -4.18 17.89
CA VAL A 184 -0.13 -5.01 16.67
C VAL A 184 -0.58 -6.43 17.06
N LYS A 185 0.08 -7.03 18.05
CA LYS A 185 -0.27 -8.38 18.54
C LYS A 185 -1.70 -8.45 19.06
N ALA A 186 -2.14 -7.45 19.82
CA ALA A 186 -3.48 -7.39 20.36
C ALA A 186 -4.57 -7.28 19.26
N GLY A 187 -4.22 -6.69 18.12
CA GLY A 187 -5.11 -6.56 16.97
C GLY A 187 -5.05 -7.71 15.95
N GLN A 188 -4.38 -8.82 16.28
CA GLN A 188 -4.30 -9.99 15.39
C GLN A 188 -5.62 -10.74 15.30
N VAL A 189 -5.91 -11.20 14.09
CA VAL A 189 -6.98 -12.16 13.82
C VAL A 189 -6.36 -13.24 12.95
N PRO A 190 -5.84 -14.35 13.52
CA PRO A 190 -5.13 -15.36 12.74
C PRO A 190 -6.02 -15.93 11.62
N GLY A 191 -5.45 -16.06 10.43
CA GLY A 191 -6.11 -16.66 9.25
C GLY A 191 -5.20 -17.67 8.55
N ARG A 192 -5.74 -18.43 7.59
CA ARG A 192 -4.93 -19.39 6.79
C ARG A 192 -4.61 -18.92 5.39
N THR A 193 -5.55 -18.25 4.73
CA THR A 193 -5.38 -17.80 3.35
C THR A 193 -4.40 -16.63 3.28
N PRO A 194 -3.30 -16.72 2.50
CA PRO A 194 -2.42 -15.59 2.21
C PRO A 194 -3.16 -14.42 1.55
N ILE A 195 -2.86 -13.22 2.02
CA ILE A 195 -3.50 -11.95 1.63
C ILE A 195 -2.42 -11.02 1.09
N GLY A 196 -2.67 -10.44 -0.08
CA GLY A 196 -1.89 -9.36 -0.66
C GLY A 196 -2.73 -8.09 -0.82
N LEU A 197 -2.09 -6.93 -0.76
CA LEU A 197 -2.74 -5.63 -0.88
C LEU A 197 -2.03 -4.76 -1.93
N GLU A 198 -2.80 -4.13 -2.80
CA GLU A 198 -2.34 -3.05 -3.69
C GLU A 198 -3.20 -1.82 -3.41
N MET A 199 -2.56 -0.68 -3.14
CA MET A 199 -3.23 0.54 -2.67
C MET A 199 -2.90 1.69 -3.59
N GLU A 200 -3.90 2.25 -4.26
CA GLU A 200 -3.72 3.35 -5.22
C GLU A 200 -4.12 4.70 -4.59
N PHE A 201 -3.31 5.71 -4.87
CA PHE A 201 -3.47 7.08 -4.39
C PHE A 201 -3.44 8.05 -5.58
N SER A 202 -4.33 9.04 -5.55
CA SER A 202 -4.42 10.09 -6.56
C SER A 202 -5.24 11.27 -6.07
N ASN A 203 -4.69 12.47 -6.22
CA ASN A 203 -5.41 13.72 -5.97
C ASN A 203 -6.41 14.07 -7.09
N LEU A 204 -6.30 13.40 -8.25
CA LEU A 204 -7.20 13.52 -9.40
C LEU A 204 -8.33 12.49 -9.41
N GLY A 205 -8.30 11.51 -8.50
CA GLY A 205 -9.20 10.35 -8.57
C GLY A 205 -9.02 9.61 -9.91
N HIS A 206 -10.13 9.21 -10.55
CA HIS A 206 -10.09 8.48 -11.83
C HIS A 206 -9.47 9.25 -12.99
N LEU A 207 -9.38 10.58 -12.91
CA LEU A 207 -8.79 11.38 -13.96
C LEU A 207 -7.27 11.16 -14.08
N ALA A 208 -6.62 10.47 -13.13
CA ALA A 208 -5.20 10.12 -13.20
C ALA A 208 -4.83 9.31 -14.46
N ILE A 209 -5.76 8.53 -14.99
CA ILE A 209 -5.54 7.74 -16.23
C ILE A 209 -6.10 8.43 -17.48
N SER A 210 -6.61 9.65 -17.35
CA SER A 210 -7.16 10.41 -18.48
C SER A 210 -6.06 10.84 -19.44
N ARG A 211 -6.27 10.59 -20.72
CA ARG A 211 -5.36 11.01 -21.81
C ARG A 211 -5.48 12.50 -22.14
N ASN A 212 -6.53 13.15 -21.67
CA ASN A 212 -6.90 14.51 -22.03
C ASN A 212 -6.74 15.48 -20.85
N LEU A 213 -5.76 15.23 -19.95
CA LEU A 213 -5.38 16.25 -18.97
C LEU A 213 -4.75 17.40 -19.74
N SER A 214 -5.42 18.56 -19.75
CA SER A 214 -4.90 19.73 -20.44
C SER A 214 -3.62 20.21 -19.74
N THR A 215 -2.59 20.59 -20.50
CA THR A 215 -1.35 21.15 -19.93
C THR A 215 -1.56 22.51 -19.24
N GLU A 216 -2.71 23.13 -19.45
CA GLU A 216 -3.10 24.43 -18.89
C GLU A 216 -3.68 24.28 -17.46
N GLU A 217 -4.15 23.08 -17.09
CA GLU A 217 -4.61 22.73 -15.74
C GLU A 217 -3.50 22.11 -14.89
N LEU A 218 -2.27 22.62 -15.00
CA LEU A 218 -1.22 22.33 -14.01
C LEU A 218 -1.65 22.92 -12.68
N SER A 219 -2.40 22.12 -11.92
CA SER A 219 -2.77 22.37 -10.54
C SER A 219 -1.53 22.77 -9.73
N GLU A 220 -1.70 23.66 -8.77
CA GLU A 220 -0.68 23.96 -7.74
C GLU A 220 -0.31 22.72 -6.89
N ASP A 221 -1.06 21.62 -7.04
CA ASP A 221 -0.77 20.34 -6.42
C ASP A 221 0.57 19.74 -6.91
N PRO A 222 1.59 19.63 -6.04
CA PRO A 222 2.88 19.05 -6.40
C PRO A 222 2.78 17.58 -6.81
N PHE A 223 1.71 16.87 -6.43
CA PHE A 223 1.48 15.47 -6.75
C PHE A 223 0.44 15.28 -7.87
N HIS A 224 0.15 16.35 -8.63
CA HIS A 224 -0.75 16.28 -9.77
C HIS A 224 -0.33 15.18 -10.74
N ASN A 225 -1.21 14.18 -10.88
CA ASN A 225 -1.01 12.98 -11.67
C ASN A 225 0.30 12.21 -11.41
N MET A 226 1.01 12.45 -10.31
CA MET A 226 2.33 11.86 -10.04
C MET A 226 3.34 12.03 -11.20
N GLU A 227 3.25 13.13 -11.97
CA GLU A 227 4.10 13.39 -13.14
C GLU A 227 5.60 13.29 -12.80
N TYR A 228 5.99 13.77 -11.62
CA TYR A 228 7.40 13.84 -11.19
C TYR A 228 7.89 12.58 -10.47
N TYR A 229 7.11 11.50 -10.45
CA TYR A 229 7.42 10.26 -9.72
C TYR A 229 8.84 9.75 -10.00
N SER A 230 9.18 9.52 -11.28
CA SER A 230 10.52 9.04 -11.66
C SER A 230 11.58 10.15 -11.61
N ALA A 231 11.19 11.41 -11.76
CA ALA A 231 12.10 12.55 -11.72
C ALA A 231 12.67 12.80 -10.31
N PHE A 232 11.95 12.37 -9.28
CA PHE A 232 12.40 12.30 -7.88
C PHE A 232 12.81 10.88 -7.44
N GLN A 233 12.87 9.92 -8.37
CA GLN A 233 13.24 8.54 -8.12
C GLN A 233 12.42 7.91 -6.98
N LEU A 234 11.11 8.17 -6.95
CA LEU A 234 10.26 7.65 -5.89
C LEU A 234 10.20 6.12 -5.91
N GLU A 235 10.30 5.46 -7.08
CA GLU A 235 10.38 4.00 -7.17
C GLU A 235 11.53 3.38 -6.39
N ASP A 236 12.58 4.17 -6.20
CA ASP A 236 13.77 3.77 -5.52
C ASP A 236 13.61 3.99 -4.00
N VAL A 237 12.95 5.07 -3.58
CA VAL A 237 12.83 5.42 -2.16
C VAL A 237 11.67 4.71 -1.47
N THR A 238 10.55 4.50 -2.16
CA THR A 238 9.31 3.94 -1.57
C THR A 238 9.25 2.40 -1.62
N TRP A 239 10.38 1.74 -1.85
CA TRP A 239 10.48 0.32 -2.17
C TRP A 239 9.97 -0.60 -1.05
N ARG A 240 10.07 -0.19 0.23
CA ARG A 240 9.66 -1.01 1.38
C ARG A 240 8.17 -1.28 1.42
N LEU A 241 7.39 -0.35 0.86
CA LEU A 241 5.94 -0.48 0.66
C LEU A 241 5.60 -0.80 -0.80
N GLY A 242 6.59 -1.24 -1.59
CA GLY A 242 6.40 -1.64 -2.98
C GLY A 242 5.97 -0.52 -3.92
N GLY A 243 6.40 0.73 -3.67
CA GLY A 243 5.89 1.86 -4.43
C GLY A 243 6.18 1.81 -5.93
N TYR A 244 5.17 2.15 -6.74
CA TYR A 244 5.26 2.29 -8.19
C TYR A 244 4.27 3.31 -8.74
N LEU A 245 4.46 3.69 -10.01
CA LEU A 245 3.49 4.48 -10.79
C LEU A 245 2.63 3.55 -11.66
N ASP A 246 1.31 3.53 -11.46
CA ASP A 246 0.39 2.83 -12.36
C ASP A 246 -0.22 3.77 -13.40
N SER A 247 0.21 3.61 -14.65
CA SER A 247 -0.33 4.39 -15.76
C SER A 247 -1.46 3.68 -16.51
N HIS A 248 -1.79 2.41 -16.17
CA HIS A 248 -2.75 1.55 -16.88
C HIS A 248 -2.52 1.38 -18.41
N GLU A 249 -1.44 1.92 -18.99
CA GLU A 249 -1.10 1.81 -20.40
C GLU A 249 -0.07 0.70 -20.67
N HIS A 250 -0.53 -0.38 -21.31
CA HIS A 250 0.33 -1.50 -21.71
C HIS A 250 1.09 -1.16 -23.00
N GLY A 251 2.42 -1.34 -23.02
CA GLY A 251 3.23 -1.33 -24.26
C GLY A 251 4.05 -0.06 -24.56
N ARG A 252 4.07 0.96 -23.68
CA ARG A 252 4.70 2.27 -24.00
C ARG A 252 6.13 2.50 -23.47
N ARG A 253 6.83 1.44 -23.02
CA ARG A 253 8.28 1.52 -22.70
C ARG A 253 9.16 1.98 -23.88
N LEU A 254 8.62 2.10 -25.10
CA LEU A 254 9.34 2.51 -26.30
C LEU A 254 9.36 4.03 -26.58
N PHE A 255 8.53 4.86 -25.93
CA PHE A 255 8.51 6.29 -26.22
C PHE A 255 8.85 7.13 -24.97
N SER A 256 9.93 7.89 -25.07
CA SER A 256 10.56 8.76 -24.06
C SER A 256 9.76 10.02 -23.73
N LEU A 257 8.42 9.94 -23.71
CA LEU A 257 7.58 11.07 -23.39
C LEU A 257 7.42 11.18 -21.87
N SER A 258 8.22 12.05 -21.26
CA SER A 258 8.36 12.27 -19.82
C SER A 258 7.16 12.93 -19.12
N ARG A 259 5.94 12.77 -19.65
CA ARG A 259 4.73 13.51 -19.22
C ARG A 259 3.52 12.65 -18.90
N TYR A 260 3.67 11.33 -18.84
CA TYR A 260 2.56 10.43 -18.51
C TYR A 260 2.59 10.07 -17.03
N GLY A 261 1.61 10.62 -16.31
CA GLY A 261 1.35 10.34 -14.91
C GLY A 261 0.48 9.09 -14.70
N GLY A 262 -0.01 8.94 -13.48
CA GLY A 262 -0.87 7.83 -13.09
C GLY A 262 -1.11 7.77 -11.58
N PHE A 263 -1.62 6.63 -11.10
CA PHE A 263 -1.78 6.38 -9.68
C PHE A 263 -0.43 6.15 -9.00
N PHE A 264 -0.23 6.80 -7.85
CA PHE A 264 0.82 6.35 -6.94
C PHE A 264 0.33 5.08 -6.25
N GLU A 265 0.99 3.95 -6.45
CA GLU A 265 0.58 2.69 -5.82
C GLU A 265 1.60 2.26 -4.77
N TYR A 266 1.11 1.77 -3.62
CA TYR A 266 1.86 0.86 -2.76
C TYR A 266 1.44 -0.59 -3.03
N SER A 267 2.35 -1.35 -3.63
CA SER A 267 2.16 -2.77 -3.90
C SER A 267 2.78 -3.63 -2.81
N LEU A 268 2.00 -3.91 -1.77
CA LEU A 268 2.46 -4.69 -0.60
C LEU A 268 2.62 -6.19 -0.90
N VAL A 269 2.54 -6.58 -2.18
CA VAL A 269 2.64 -7.96 -2.68
C VAL A 269 3.84 -8.16 -3.62
N ARG A 270 4.26 -7.13 -4.36
CA ARG A 270 5.22 -7.30 -5.46
C ARG A 270 6.64 -7.07 -4.99
N VAL A 271 7.52 -8.00 -5.34
CA VAL A 271 8.90 -8.02 -4.81
C VAL A 271 9.93 -7.55 -5.83
N ASP A 272 9.60 -7.58 -7.12
CA ASP A 272 10.51 -7.23 -8.21
C ASP A 272 9.93 -6.16 -9.17
N TYR A 273 10.82 -5.41 -9.80
CA TYR A 273 10.46 -4.34 -10.74
C TYR A 273 9.81 -4.84 -12.04
N PRO A 274 10.23 -5.98 -12.63
CA PRO A 274 9.50 -6.60 -13.74
C PRO A 274 8.10 -7.11 -13.36
N ARG A 275 7.76 -7.13 -12.07
CA ARG A 275 6.50 -7.65 -11.53
C ARG A 275 6.29 -9.13 -11.89
N HIS A 276 7.38 -9.89 -12.00
CA HIS A 276 7.28 -11.32 -12.22
C HIS A 276 6.89 -12.03 -10.93
N TYR A 277 7.44 -11.60 -9.79
CA TYR A 277 7.34 -12.27 -8.51
C TYR A 277 6.45 -11.53 -7.53
N SER A 278 5.62 -12.31 -6.85
CA SER A 278 4.75 -11.88 -5.77
C SER A 278 5.12 -12.61 -4.47
N LEU A 279 4.86 -11.95 -3.36
CA LEU A 279 4.90 -12.50 -2.02
C LEU A 279 3.74 -11.90 -1.23
N PRO A 280 2.75 -12.71 -0.80
CA PRO A 280 1.65 -12.21 0.02
C PRO A 280 2.15 -11.47 1.27
N LEU A 281 1.36 -10.50 1.72
CA LEU A 281 1.67 -9.65 2.85
C LEU A 281 1.59 -10.42 4.17
N THR A 282 0.47 -11.11 4.40
CA THR A 282 0.15 -11.82 5.65
C THR A 282 -0.98 -12.82 5.43
N THR A 283 -1.17 -13.78 6.34
CA THR A 283 -2.38 -14.63 6.40
C THR A 283 -3.43 -14.11 7.38
N ASP A 284 -3.09 -13.10 8.20
CA ASP A 284 -3.88 -12.52 9.28
C ASP A 284 -4.68 -11.28 8.81
N PRO A 285 -6.03 -11.37 8.69
CA PRO A 285 -6.87 -10.22 8.31
C PRO A 285 -6.75 -9.01 9.22
N GLY A 286 -6.46 -9.19 10.51
CA GLY A 286 -6.26 -8.10 11.47
C GLY A 286 -5.00 -7.29 11.14
N ILE A 287 -3.90 -7.96 10.83
CA ILE A 287 -2.66 -7.32 10.35
C ILE A 287 -2.90 -6.64 9.00
N ALA A 288 -3.59 -7.29 8.07
CA ALA A 288 -3.88 -6.71 6.76
C ALA A 288 -4.73 -5.42 6.88
N GLY A 289 -5.78 -5.43 7.70
CA GLY A 289 -6.61 -4.25 7.96
C GLY A 289 -5.82 -3.10 8.56
N GLN A 290 -5.01 -3.38 9.59
CA GLN A 290 -4.13 -2.38 10.20
C GLN A 290 -3.09 -1.84 9.21
N MET A 291 -2.53 -2.68 8.35
CA MET A 291 -1.60 -2.22 7.30
C MET A 291 -2.25 -1.22 6.34
N ILE A 292 -3.52 -1.42 5.98
CA ILE A 292 -4.25 -0.47 5.11
C ILE A 292 -4.37 0.88 5.81
N ASP A 293 -4.92 0.88 7.04
CA ASP A 293 -5.16 2.11 7.81
C ASP A 293 -3.85 2.90 8.00
N GLU A 294 -2.81 2.23 8.49
CA GLU A 294 -1.54 2.87 8.81
C GLU A 294 -0.77 3.32 7.56
N THR A 295 -0.96 2.66 6.41
CA THR A 295 -0.34 3.08 5.15
C THR A 295 -1.05 4.30 4.55
N VAL A 296 -2.38 4.40 4.67
CA VAL A 296 -3.14 5.59 4.22
C VAL A 296 -2.73 6.82 5.03
N ASP A 297 -2.59 6.66 6.34
CA ASP A 297 -2.21 7.76 7.23
C ASP A 297 -0.74 8.16 7.06
N PHE A 298 0.13 7.25 6.63
CA PHE A 298 1.56 7.52 6.41
C PHE A 298 1.83 8.59 5.35
N ILE A 299 0.97 8.71 4.33
CA ILE A 299 1.09 9.71 3.25
C ILE A 299 -0.15 10.62 3.16
N PRO A 300 -0.30 11.58 4.10
CA PRO A 300 -1.49 12.43 4.14
C PRO A 300 -1.62 13.37 2.92
N GLU A 301 -0.53 13.65 2.20
CA GLU A 301 -0.50 14.60 1.08
C GLU A 301 -1.19 14.09 -0.19
N ILE A 302 -1.36 12.77 -0.33
CA ILE A 302 -1.97 12.15 -1.51
C ILE A 302 -3.26 11.45 -1.08
N LYS A 303 -4.37 11.75 -1.77
CA LYS A 303 -5.69 11.19 -1.44
C LYS A 303 -5.75 9.70 -1.76
N PRO A 304 -6.33 8.87 -0.88
CA PRO A 304 -6.58 7.47 -1.20
C PRO A 304 -7.61 7.36 -2.33
N HIS A 305 -7.40 6.41 -3.24
CA HIS A 305 -8.28 6.16 -4.36
C HIS A 305 -8.86 4.75 -4.33
N SER A 306 -8.08 3.73 -4.64
CA SER A 306 -8.58 2.35 -4.77
C SER A 306 -7.77 1.35 -3.95
N LEU A 307 -8.42 0.24 -3.61
CA LEU A 307 -7.80 -0.87 -2.91
C LEU A 307 -8.05 -2.15 -3.71
N HIS A 308 -6.99 -2.91 -3.99
CA HIS A 308 -7.11 -4.27 -4.49
C HIS A 308 -6.68 -5.25 -3.40
N VAL A 309 -7.59 -6.14 -3.01
CA VAL A 309 -7.28 -7.24 -2.09
C VAL A 309 -7.09 -8.51 -2.91
N ASN A 310 -5.94 -9.16 -2.72
CA ASN A 310 -5.54 -10.38 -3.39
C ASN A 310 -5.58 -11.53 -2.38
N LEU A 311 -6.38 -12.56 -2.62
CA LEU A 311 -6.43 -13.76 -1.77
C LEU A 311 -5.90 -14.97 -2.54
N GLU A 312 -4.97 -15.73 -1.97
CA GLU A 312 -4.51 -16.97 -2.61
C GLU A 312 -5.70 -17.92 -2.79
N PHE A 313 -5.80 -18.50 -3.97
CA PHE A 313 -6.90 -19.36 -4.37
C PHE A 313 -6.56 -20.82 -4.05
N HIS A 314 -7.24 -21.38 -3.05
CA HIS A 314 -7.12 -22.79 -2.65
C HIS A 314 -8.32 -23.65 -3.10
N GLY A 315 -9.23 -23.06 -3.88
CA GLY A 315 -10.52 -23.64 -4.22
C GLY A 315 -11.62 -22.59 -4.05
N CYS A 316 -12.81 -22.90 -4.58
CA CYS A 316 -14.02 -22.11 -4.41
C CYS A 316 -15.08 -22.96 -3.72
N GLY A 317 -16.05 -22.29 -3.09
CA GLY A 317 -17.21 -22.98 -2.55
C GLY A 317 -18.13 -23.49 -3.66
N GLN A 318 -19.24 -24.09 -3.25
CA GLN A 318 -20.18 -24.74 -4.17
C GLN A 318 -21.40 -23.86 -4.50
N ILE A 319 -21.56 -22.73 -3.83
CA ILE A 319 -22.73 -21.87 -3.96
C ILE A 319 -22.56 -20.95 -5.16
N GLU A 320 -23.49 -20.96 -6.10
CA GLU A 320 -23.51 -19.99 -7.19
C GLU A 320 -23.90 -18.61 -6.65
N PRO A 321 -23.06 -17.56 -6.84
CA PRO A 321 -23.42 -16.22 -6.42
C PRO A 321 -24.50 -15.63 -7.33
N ASP A 322 -25.47 -14.96 -6.72
CA ASP A 322 -26.42 -14.11 -7.44
C ASP A 322 -26.01 -12.63 -7.40
N LEU A 323 -26.81 -11.78 -8.05
CA LEU A 323 -26.55 -10.35 -8.10
C LEU A 323 -26.48 -9.73 -6.70
N ASP A 324 -27.41 -10.10 -5.80
CA ASP A 324 -27.50 -9.50 -4.48
C ASP A 324 -26.28 -9.81 -3.62
N ASP A 325 -25.67 -10.99 -3.80
CA ASP A 325 -24.43 -11.34 -3.11
C ASP A 325 -23.27 -10.39 -3.52
N PHE A 326 -23.17 -10.02 -4.80
CA PHE A 326 -22.21 -9.03 -5.27
C PHE A 326 -22.56 -7.60 -4.85
N LEU A 327 -23.85 -7.26 -4.78
CA LEU A 327 -24.30 -5.98 -4.25
C LEU A 327 -23.99 -5.84 -2.76
N CYS A 328 -24.09 -6.92 -1.98
CA CYS A 328 -23.64 -6.93 -0.57
C CYS A 328 -22.15 -6.59 -0.46
N LEU A 329 -21.31 -7.13 -1.32
CA LEU A 329 -19.88 -6.77 -1.38
C LEU A 329 -19.69 -5.27 -1.70
N LEU A 330 -20.43 -4.72 -2.66
CA LEU A 330 -20.40 -3.28 -2.96
C LEU A 330 -20.85 -2.42 -1.78
N LEU A 331 -21.89 -2.80 -1.04
CA LEU A 331 -22.31 -2.08 0.16
C LEU A 331 -21.22 -2.04 1.23
N LEU A 332 -20.41 -3.11 1.33
CA LEU A 332 -19.31 -3.20 2.29
C LEU A 332 -18.10 -2.37 1.89
N GLY A 333 -17.64 -2.52 0.64
CA GLY A 333 -16.34 -2.03 0.21
C GLY A 333 -16.35 -1.01 -0.93
N GLY A 334 -17.46 -0.85 -1.65
CA GLY A 334 -17.61 0.11 -2.75
C GLY A 334 -17.72 1.57 -2.29
N ASP A 335 -17.80 2.50 -3.21
CA ASP A 335 -17.80 3.96 -3.04
C ASP A 335 -19.21 4.56 -3.18
N LEU A 336 -20.10 4.18 -2.27
CA LEU A 336 -21.49 4.66 -2.24
C LEU A 336 -21.55 6.07 -1.65
N VAL A 337 -21.76 7.07 -2.51
CA VAL A 337 -21.72 8.51 -2.18
C VAL A 337 -22.82 9.27 -2.91
N CYS A 338 -23.21 10.45 -2.39
CA CYS A 338 -24.09 11.35 -3.12
C CYS A 338 -23.28 12.18 -4.12
N ASP A 339 -23.82 12.36 -5.32
CA ASP A 339 -23.27 13.28 -6.31
C ASP A 339 -23.62 14.74 -6.01
N ASN A 340 -23.18 15.64 -6.89
CA ASN A 340 -23.41 17.09 -6.75
C ASN A 340 -24.91 17.48 -6.81
N TYR A 341 -25.79 16.58 -7.27
CA TYR A 341 -27.24 16.76 -7.32
C TYR A 341 -27.94 16.08 -6.13
N GLY A 342 -27.18 15.56 -5.17
CA GLY A 342 -27.71 14.82 -4.02
C GLY A 342 -28.19 13.40 -4.35
N GLN A 343 -27.97 12.91 -5.56
CA GLN A 343 -28.36 11.55 -5.94
C GLN A 343 -27.30 10.55 -5.48
N LEU A 344 -27.75 9.51 -4.79
CA LEU A 344 -26.88 8.45 -4.32
C LEU A 344 -26.42 7.58 -5.51
N ARG A 345 -25.12 7.30 -5.59
CA ARG A 345 -24.52 6.41 -6.60
C ARG A 345 -23.33 5.64 -6.04
N GLU A 346 -23.03 4.48 -6.59
CA GLU A 346 -21.73 3.84 -6.40
C GLU A 346 -20.78 4.40 -7.46
N LYS A 347 -19.85 5.24 -7.03
CA LYS A 347 -19.12 6.13 -7.93
C LYS A 347 -18.18 5.37 -8.87
N ARG A 348 -17.44 4.38 -8.36
CA ARG A 348 -16.38 3.73 -9.15
C ARG A 348 -16.94 2.93 -10.33
N PHE A 349 -18.08 2.25 -10.14
CA PHE A 349 -18.80 1.58 -11.21
C PHE A 349 -19.52 2.57 -12.12
N ALA A 350 -20.23 3.55 -11.56
CA ALA A 350 -21.00 4.53 -12.35
C ALA A 350 -20.09 5.34 -13.30
N ASP A 351 -18.91 5.73 -12.81
CA ASP A 351 -17.90 6.48 -13.57
C ASP A 351 -17.01 5.56 -14.44
N GLN A 352 -17.32 4.25 -14.50
CA GLN A 352 -16.59 3.24 -15.29
C GLN A 352 -15.09 3.14 -14.98
N GLU A 353 -14.71 3.41 -13.72
CA GLU A 353 -13.32 3.29 -13.24
C GLU A 353 -12.86 1.83 -13.21
N LEU A 354 -13.80 0.88 -13.19
CA LEU A 354 -13.56 -0.54 -13.00
C LEU A 354 -13.68 -1.31 -14.32
N HIS A 355 -12.58 -1.88 -14.78
CA HIS A 355 -12.61 -2.83 -15.89
C HIS A 355 -13.16 -4.21 -15.46
N ARG A 356 -12.95 -4.62 -14.20
CA ARG A 356 -13.36 -5.93 -13.65
C ARG A 356 -13.66 -5.83 -12.16
N PHE A 357 -14.69 -6.56 -11.70
CA PHE A 357 -15.11 -6.59 -10.29
C PHE A 357 -14.23 -7.51 -9.45
N ILE A 358 -14.16 -8.77 -9.87
CA ILE A 358 -13.37 -9.86 -9.27
C ILE A 358 -12.66 -10.58 -10.41
N LYS A 359 -11.36 -10.83 -10.26
CA LYS A 359 -10.52 -11.44 -11.29
C LYS A 359 -9.62 -12.53 -10.72
N ARG A 360 -9.60 -13.68 -11.38
CA ARG A 360 -8.59 -14.71 -11.12
C ARG A 360 -7.30 -14.36 -11.86
N ARG A 361 -6.20 -14.35 -11.13
CA ARG A 361 -4.84 -14.08 -11.62
C ARG A 361 -3.91 -15.24 -11.33
N ARG A 362 -2.79 -15.29 -12.04
CA ARG A 362 -1.68 -16.21 -11.81
C ARG A 362 -0.42 -15.41 -11.51
N HIS A 363 0.06 -15.48 -10.27
CA HIS A 363 1.28 -14.81 -9.86
C HIS A 363 2.40 -15.83 -9.64
N LEU A 364 3.64 -15.50 -10.02
CA LEU A 364 4.78 -16.35 -9.68
C LEU A 364 5.16 -16.09 -8.22
N SER A 365 5.17 -17.11 -7.37
CA SER A 365 5.61 -16.94 -5.99
C SER A 365 7.13 -16.82 -5.92
N LEU A 366 7.62 -15.82 -5.18
CA LEU A 366 9.06 -15.68 -4.92
C LEU A 366 9.64 -16.86 -4.12
N ARG A 367 8.82 -17.50 -3.27
CA ARG A 367 9.28 -18.57 -2.36
C ARG A 367 9.33 -19.93 -3.02
N SER A 368 8.27 -20.29 -3.75
CA SER A 368 8.14 -21.61 -4.37
C SER A 368 8.54 -21.64 -5.84
N GLU A 369 8.76 -20.47 -6.46
CA GLU A 369 8.98 -20.33 -7.92
C GLU A 369 7.87 -20.97 -8.77
N SER A 370 6.71 -21.23 -8.17
CA SER A 370 5.55 -21.80 -8.82
C SER A 370 4.49 -20.73 -9.06
N LYS A 371 3.70 -20.89 -10.13
CA LYS A 371 2.53 -20.04 -10.34
C LYS A 371 1.46 -20.39 -9.32
N LYS A 372 1.00 -19.39 -8.57
CA LYS A 372 -0.11 -19.46 -7.62
C LYS A 372 -1.29 -18.71 -8.20
N GLU A 373 -2.47 -19.28 -8.03
CA GLU A 373 -3.70 -18.60 -8.40
C GLU A 373 -4.16 -17.70 -7.26
N VAL A 374 -4.68 -16.53 -7.62
CA VAL A 374 -5.08 -15.48 -6.70
C VAL A 374 -6.39 -14.91 -7.19
N MET A 375 -7.34 -14.67 -6.28
CA MET A 375 -8.52 -13.87 -6.58
C MET A 375 -8.25 -12.43 -6.17
N GLU A 376 -8.33 -11.53 -7.13
CA GLU A 376 -8.21 -10.09 -6.95
C GLU A 376 -9.61 -9.48 -6.87
N TYR A 377 -9.87 -8.75 -5.79
CA TYR A 377 -11.06 -7.94 -5.57
C TYR A 377 -10.70 -6.46 -5.79
N ALA A 378 -11.02 -5.93 -6.98
CA ALA A 378 -10.54 -4.61 -7.43
C ALA A 378 -11.54 -3.46 -7.19
N PHE A 379 -12.77 -3.78 -6.78
CA PHE A 379 -13.85 -2.81 -6.63
C PHE A 379 -13.75 -1.94 -5.38
N LEU A 380 -12.89 -2.30 -4.43
CA LEU A 380 -12.88 -1.68 -3.11
C LEU A 380 -12.38 -0.23 -3.19
N ARG A 381 -13.07 0.66 -2.50
CA ARG A 381 -12.60 2.02 -2.27
C ARG A 381 -11.50 2.02 -1.22
N LEU A 382 -10.44 2.80 -1.45
CA LEU A 382 -9.51 3.15 -0.38
C LEU A 382 -10.02 4.40 0.34
N TRP A 383 -10.19 4.33 1.66
CA TRP A 383 -10.69 5.41 2.52
C TRP A 383 -9.74 5.64 3.69
N ARG A 384 -9.75 6.88 4.22
CA ARG A 384 -9.00 7.26 5.41
C ARG A 384 -9.66 6.73 6.67
N THR A 385 -8.86 6.49 7.70
CA THR A 385 -9.37 6.15 9.04
C THR A 385 -10.37 7.20 9.50
N GLY A 386 -11.52 6.74 10.03
CA GLY A 386 -12.62 7.59 10.47
C GLY A 386 -13.60 8.06 9.37
N GLN A 387 -13.29 7.89 8.07
CA GLN A 387 -14.27 8.19 7.00
C GLN A 387 -15.46 7.22 6.99
N ARG A 388 -15.28 6.04 7.57
CA ARG A 388 -16.34 5.06 7.83
C ARG A 388 -16.39 4.74 9.32
N ASN A 389 -17.55 4.30 9.78
CA ASN A 389 -17.76 3.82 11.15
C ASN A 389 -17.23 2.40 11.39
N TYR A 390 -16.44 1.84 10.47
CA TYR A 390 -15.76 0.56 10.56
C TYR A 390 -14.43 0.61 9.80
N ASN A 391 -13.49 -0.27 10.17
CA ASN A 391 -12.19 -0.42 9.52
C ASN A 391 -12.22 -1.50 8.42
N TYR A 392 -11.07 -1.87 7.87
CA TYR A 392 -10.99 -2.85 6.79
C TYR A 392 -11.13 -4.32 7.21
N LEU A 393 -11.01 -4.64 8.50
CA LEU A 393 -11.11 -6.02 8.99
C LEU A 393 -12.42 -6.71 8.56
N PRO A 394 -13.62 -6.14 8.78
CA PRO A 394 -14.86 -6.80 8.38
C PRO A 394 -14.97 -7.00 6.86
N VAL A 395 -14.38 -6.10 6.07
CA VAL A 395 -14.36 -6.24 4.61
C VAL A 395 -13.45 -7.41 4.20
N ILE A 396 -12.23 -7.48 4.73
CA ILE A 396 -11.29 -8.57 4.39
C ILE A 396 -11.86 -9.94 4.78
N LEU A 397 -12.47 -10.04 5.97
CA LEU A 397 -13.14 -11.27 6.40
C LEU A 397 -14.32 -11.62 5.47
N ALA A 398 -15.09 -10.63 5.03
CA ALA A 398 -16.18 -10.87 4.08
C ALA A 398 -15.65 -11.42 2.74
N LEU A 399 -14.54 -10.88 2.21
CA LEU A 399 -13.92 -11.40 0.98
C LEU A 399 -13.43 -12.84 1.15
N LYS A 400 -12.86 -13.17 2.31
CA LYS A 400 -12.40 -14.53 2.63
C LYS A 400 -13.57 -15.52 2.74
N GLY A 401 -14.61 -15.16 3.49
CA GLY A 401 -15.83 -15.95 3.57
C GLY A 401 -16.48 -16.13 2.21
N PHE A 402 -16.51 -15.06 1.40
CA PHE A 402 -17.10 -15.07 0.06
C PHE A 402 -16.36 -16.01 -0.89
N GLN A 403 -15.02 -15.92 -0.95
CA GLN A 403 -14.20 -16.81 -1.78
C GLN A 403 -14.43 -18.28 -1.45
N THR A 404 -14.55 -18.59 -0.16
CA THR A 404 -14.62 -19.97 0.31
C THR A 404 -16.04 -20.54 0.23
N ALA A 405 -17.08 -19.70 0.33
CA ALA A 405 -18.47 -20.13 0.24
C ALA A 405 -19.00 -20.21 -1.20
N TYR A 406 -18.58 -19.30 -2.07
CA TYR A 406 -19.14 -19.13 -3.41
C TYR A 406 -18.24 -19.69 -4.53
N ARG A 407 -18.86 -20.13 -5.61
CA ARG A 407 -18.22 -20.61 -6.84
C ARG A 407 -17.89 -19.41 -7.73
N LEU A 408 -16.67 -18.90 -7.62
CA LEU A 408 -16.22 -17.74 -8.39
C LEU A 408 -15.70 -18.16 -9.77
N ALA A 409 -16.38 -17.69 -10.82
CA ALA A 409 -15.88 -17.78 -12.19
C ALA A 409 -14.63 -16.89 -12.37
N GLU A 410 -13.85 -17.14 -13.43
CA GLU A 410 -12.56 -16.48 -13.66
C GLU A 410 -12.62 -14.94 -13.65
N ASN A 411 -13.71 -14.36 -14.17
CA ASN A 411 -13.85 -12.89 -14.29
C ASN A 411 -15.19 -12.33 -13.78
N CYS A 412 -16.06 -13.16 -13.20
CA CYS A 412 -17.37 -12.75 -12.65
C CYS A 412 -18.18 -11.74 -13.50
N LEU A 413 -18.12 -11.85 -14.84
CA LEU A 413 -18.68 -10.83 -15.76
C LEU A 413 -20.21 -10.91 -15.92
N LYS A 414 -20.83 -12.03 -15.53
CA LYS A 414 -22.25 -12.34 -15.76
C LYS A 414 -23.19 -11.22 -15.29
N TYR A 415 -22.86 -10.58 -14.17
CA TYR A 415 -23.71 -9.57 -13.54
C TYR A 415 -23.25 -8.13 -13.78
N GLN A 416 -22.22 -7.90 -14.61
CA GLN A 416 -21.63 -6.58 -14.79
C GLN A 416 -22.64 -5.51 -15.28
N PRO A 417 -23.54 -5.78 -16.24
CA PRO A 417 -24.56 -4.81 -16.64
C PRO A 417 -25.51 -4.43 -15.49
N GLN A 418 -25.91 -5.40 -14.68
CA GLN A 418 -26.82 -5.19 -13.55
C GLN A 418 -26.13 -4.44 -12.40
N LEU A 419 -24.86 -4.74 -12.14
CA LEU A 419 -24.03 -3.99 -11.19
C LEU A 419 -23.89 -2.53 -11.63
N LEU A 420 -23.64 -2.28 -12.92
CA LEU A 420 -23.57 -0.91 -13.47
C LEU A 420 -24.92 -0.18 -13.35
N ALA A 421 -26.03 -0.87 -13.62
CA ALA A 421 -27.36 -0.30 -13.47
C ALA A 421 -27.66 0.08 -12.00
N TRP A 422 -27.34 -0.81 -11.05
CA TRP A 422 -27.47 -0.54 -9.62
C TRP A 422 -26.54 0.59 -9.16
N ALA A 423 -25.30 0.64 -9.67
CA ALA A 423 -24.34 1.69 -9.30
C ALA A 423 -24.84 3.09 -9.67
N ASN A 424 -25.50 3.24 -10.82
CA ASN A 424 -26.09 4.51 -11.26
C ASN A 424 -27.36 4.86 -10.48
N LYS A 425 -28.15 3.87 -10.07
CA LYS A 425 -29.40 4.07 -9.33
C LYS A 425 -29.54 3.00 -8.23
N PRO A 426 -28.85 3.16 -7.09
CA PRO A 426 -28.87 2.18 -6.02
C PRO A 426 -30.28 2.01 -5.47
N TYR A 427 -30.68 0.75 -5.28
CA TYR A 427 -31.90 0.37 -4.58
C TYR A 427 -31.57 -0.48 -3.35
N PRO A 428 -32.40 -0.43 -2.29
CA PRO A 428 -32.16 -1.19 -1.08
C PRO A 428 -32.28 -2.69 -1.33
N LEU A 429 -31.35 -3.48 -0.75
CA LEU A 429 -31.39 -4.94 -0.87
C LEU A 429 -32.43 -5.57 0.08
N PRO A 430 -33.09 -6.67 -0.33
CA PRO A 430 -34.00 -7.42 0.54
C PRO A 430 -33.31 -7.96 1.81
N ASP A 431 -34.04 -7.99 2.93
CA ASP A 431 -33.57 -8.60 4.18
C ASP A 431 -33.14 -10.07 4.01
N SER A 432 -33.87 -10.82 3.18
CA SER A 432 -33.57 -12.21 2.87
C SER A 432 -32.19 -12.36 2.22
N SER A 433 -31.82 -11.44 1.32
CA SER A 433 -30.55 -11.46 0.62
C SER A 433 -29.40 -11.16 1.58
N LEU A 434 -29.56 -10.15 2.46
CA LEU A 434 -28.57 -9.85 3.50
C LEU A 434 -28.34 -11.07 4.43
N ARG A 435 -29.43 -11.69 4.92
CA ARG A 435 -29.34 -12.87 5.79
C ARG A 435 -28.67 -14.06 5.11
N ARG A 436 -29.06 -14.36 3.86
CA ARG A 436 -28.46 -15.45 3.09
C ARG A 436 -26.97 -15.21 2.85
N PHE A 437 -26.58 -13.99 2.46
CA PHE A 437 -25.19 -13.60 2.28
C PHE A 437 -24.39 -13.83 3.56
N MET A 438 -24.92 -13.38 4.71
CA MET A 438 -24.27 -13.55 6.01
C MET A 438 -24.07 -15.01 6.40
N VAL A 439 -25.10 -15.85 6.26
CA VAL A 439 -24.99 -17.30 6.54
C VAL A 439 -23.91 -17.95 5.69
N ASN A 440 -23.85 -17.59 4.40
CA ASN A 440 -22.84 -18.12 3.49
C ASN A 440 -21.43 -17.65 3.88
N LEU A 441 -21.25 -16.37 4.23
CA LEU A 441 -19.96 -15.86 4.69
C LEU A 441 -19.47 -16.54 5.96
N GLU A 442 -20.34 -16.70 6.96
CA GLU A 442 -20.01 -17.39 8.21
C GLU A 442 -19.61 -18.84 7.97
N ASN A 443 -20.35 -19.55 7.11
CA ASN A 443 -20.01 -20.92 6.73
C ASN A 443 -18.66 -20.99 5.99
N GLY A 444 -18.40 -20.04 5.07
CA GLY A 444 -17.12 -19.92 4.37
C GLY A 444 -15.96 -19.69 5.34
N LEU A 445 -16.10 -18.76 6.29
CA LEU A 445 -15.07 -18.50 7.31
C LEU A 445 -14.89 -19.68 8.26
N ARG A 446 -15.97 -20.32 8.71
CA ARG A 446 -15.91 -21.51 9.57
C ARG A 446 -15.10 -22.63 8.92
N SER A 447 -15.20 -22.79 7.60
CA SER A 447 -14.44 -23.82 6.87
C SER A 447 -12.93 -23.59 6.84
N GLU A 448 -12.42 -22.37 7.11
CA GLU A 448 -10.98 -22.17 7.33
C GLU A 448 -10.49 -22.87 8.61
N GLY A 449 -11.37 -23.14 9.57
CA GLY A 449 -11.04 -23.91 10.78
C GLY A 449 -10.09 -23.20 11.75
N VAL A 450 -10.06 -21.86 11.75
CA VAL A 450 -9.21 -21.04 12.64
C VAL A 450 -9.99 -20.05 13.50
N TYR A 451 -11.20 -19.70 13.11
CA TYR A 451 -12.04 -18.75 13.85
C TYR A 451 -12.94 -19.52 14.82
N GLY A 452 -12.96 -19.10 16.10
CA GLY A 452 -13.87 -19.67 17.09
C GLY A 452 -15.31 -19.17 16.91
N GLU A 453 -16.30 -19.96 17.37
CA GLU A 453 -17.73 -19.63 17.20
C GLU A 453 -18.13 -18.27 17.80
N ARG A 454 -17.55 -17.91 18.96
CA ARG A 454 -17.79 -16.58 19.56
C ARG A 454 -17.35 -15.46 18.64
N PHE A 455 -16.14 -15.56 18.06
CA PHE A 455 -15.63 -14.56 17.14
C PHE A 455 -16.52 -14.45 15.89
N LEU A 456 -16.93 -15.59 15.32
CA LEU A 456 -17.81 -15.63 14.15
C LEU A 456 -19.16 -14.95 14.44
N THR A 457 -19.73 -15.20 15.62
CA THR A 457 -20.99 -14.59 16.07
C THR A 457 -20.86 -13.07 16.24
N ASP A 458 -19.79 -12.61 16.89
CA ASP A 458 -19.51 -11.19 17.11
C ASP A 458 -19.26 -10.47 15.77
N TYR A 459 -18.49 -11.09 14.87
CA TYR A 459 -18.24 -10.60 13.52
C TYR A 459 -19.53 -10.55 12.69
N GLY A 460 -20.33 -11.61 12.69
CA GLY A 460 -21.59 -11.67 11.96
C GLY A 460 -22.55 -10.56 12.39
N SER A 461 -22.69 -10.38 13.71
CA SER A 461 -23.48 -9.29 14.29
C SER A 461 -22.97 -7.91 13.88
N HIS A 462 -21.66 -7.72 13.85
CA HIS A 462 -21.05 -6.45 13.42
C HIS A 462 -21.29 -6.19 11.92
N LEU A 463 -21.11 -7.20 11.07
CA LEU A 463 -21.28 -7.07 9.63
C LEU A 463 -22.72 -6.79 9.23
N VAL A 464 -23.69 -7.43 9.89
CA VAL A 464 -25.13 -7.14 9.72
C VAL A 464 -25.42 -5.66 9.98
N ARG A 465 -24.92 -5.10 11.09
CA ARG A 465 -25.12 -3.66 11.40
C ARG A 465 -24.54 -2.75 10.31
N ILE A 466 -23.38 -3.11 9.73
CA ILE A 466 -22.79 -2.36 8.62
C ILE A 466 -23.72 -2.39 7.41
N LEU A 467 -24.15 -3.59 6.97
CA LEU A 467 -25.01 -3.76 5.81
C LEU A 467 -26.38 -3.08 5.99
N GLU A 468 -27.00 -3.22 7.16
CA GLU A 468 -28.26 -2.58 7.49
C GLU A 468 -28.14 -1.06 7.49
N SER A 469 -27.06 -0.51 8.07
CA SER A 469 -26.79 0.93 8.04
C SER A 469 -26.66 1.44 6.61
N ARG A 470 -25.98 0.69 5.72
CA ARG A 470 -25.82 1.05 4.30
C ARG A 470 -27.13 0.95 3.54
N ARG A 471 -27.93 -0.08 3.80
CA ARG A 471 -29.26 -0.22 3.22
C ARG A 471 -30.20 0.92 3.66
N LEU A 472 -30.20 1.27 4.95
CA LEU A 472 -31.01 2.37 5.48
C LEU A 472 -30.62 3.71 4.84
N MET A 473 -29.32 3.92 4.59
CA MET A 473 -28.84 5.08 3.84
C MET A 473 -29.47 5.14 2.44
N ILE A 474 -29.51 4.03 1.71
CA ILE A 474 -30.17 3.97 0.39
C ILE A 474 -31.67 4.25 0.52
N ASN A 475 -32.36 3.60 1.47
CA ASN A 475 -33.79 3.80 1.71
C ASN A 475 -34.16 5.27 1.92
N ARG A 476 -33.37 6.01 2.71
CA ARG A 476 -33.61 7.45 2.96
C ARG A 476 -33.49 8.29 1.69
N HIS A 477 -32.61 7.93 0.77
CA HIS A 477 -32.41 8.67 -0.48
C HIS A 477 -33.42 8.26 -1.56
N CYS A 478 -33.86 6.99 -1.58
CA CYS A 478 -34.92 6.53 -2.48
C CYS A 478 -36.33 6.98 -2.03
N GLY A 479 -36.56 7.17 -0.72
CA GLY A 479 -37.84 7.60 -0.18
C GLY A 479 -38.15 9.09 -0.37
N ASN A 480 -37.14 9.92 -0.63
CA ASN A 480 -37.30 11.36 -0.81
C ASN A 480 -37.56 11.78 -2.28
N THR A 481 -37.62 10.83 -3.21
CA THR A 481 -38.14 11.07 -4.57
C THR A 481 -39.65 10.84 -4.60
N ILE A 482 -40.42 11.68 -3.92
CA ILE A 482 -41.84 11.84 -4.23
C ILE A 482 -41.90 12.89 -5.34
N PRO A 483 -42.41 12.58 -6.54
CA PRO A 483 -42.64 13.60 -7.55
C PRO A 483 -43.73 14.55 -7.03
N MET A 484 -43.41 15.85 -6.91
CA MET A 484 -44.44 16.88 -6.90
C MET A 484 -44.95 17.11 -8.32
#